data_AF-A0A8J6Z6R7-F1
#
_entry.id   AF-A0A8J6Z6R7-F1
#
_cell.length_a   1.000
_cell.length_b   1.000
_cell.length_c   1.000
_cell.angle_alpha   90.00
_cell.angle_beta   90.00
_cell.angle_gamma   90.00
#
_symmetry.space_group_name_H-M   'P 1'
#
loop_
_entity.id
_entity.type
_entity.pdbx_description
1 polymer ?
#
loop_
_entity_poly.entity_id
_entity_poly.type
_entity_poly.pdbx_seq_one_letter_code
_entity_poly.pdbx_strand_id
1 'polypeptide(L)' 'MLNGEMESHLGYEPNSREEKETTNRRNGYFDKTIKTSMGETAIEMPRDRQASFDSI' A
#
# COMPACT_ATOMS: atom_id res chain seq x y z
N MET A 1 6.68 -4.60 -5.54
CA MET A 1 7.24 -3.27 -5.21
C MET A 1 6.32 -2.53 -4.25
N LEU A 2 5.10 -2.16 -4.65
CA LEU A 2 4.15 -1.41 -3.80
C LEU A 2 3.88 -2.02 -2.41
N ASN A 3 3.79 -3.36 -2.30
CA ASN A 3 3.59 -4.00 -1.00
C ASN A 3 4.77 -3.85 -0.03
N GLY A 4 5.99 -3.79 -0.56
CA GLY A 4 7.20 -3.54 0.22
C GLY A 4 7.32 -2.07 0.62
N GLU A 5 6.89 -1.14 -0.24
CA GLU A 5 6.77 0.27 0.12
C GLU A 5 5.74 0.47 1.24
N MET A 6 4.59 -0.20 1.17
CA MET A 6 3.59 -0.20 2.24
C MET A 6 4.12 -0.81 3.55
N GLU A 7 4.97 -1.83 3.45
CA GLU A 7 5.64 -2.41 4.62
C GLU A 7 6.59 -1.42 5.27
N SER A 8 7.42 -0.74 4.48
CA SER A 8 8.31 0.33 4.96
C SER A 8 7.52 1.48 5.59
N HIS A 9 6.42 1.92 4.96
CA HIS A 9 5.55 2.98 5.47
C HIS A 9 4.92 2.65 6.81
N LEU A 10 4.41 1.42 6.96
CA LEU A 10 3.78 0.98 8.20
C LEU A 10 4.78 0.51 9.26
N GLY A 11 5.99 0.14 8.83
CA GLY A 11 7.06 -0.40 9.68
C GLY A 11 6.87 -1.86 10.07
N TYR A 12 6.02 -2.63 9.38
CA TYR A 12 5.79 -4.05 9.68
C TYR A 12 5.22 -4.86 8.52
N GLU A 13 5.55 -6.15 8.52
CA GLU A 13 5.08 -7.14 7.54
C GLU A 13 3.56 -7.37 7.59
N PRO A 14 2.92 -7.72 6.46
CA PRO A 14 1.53 -8.14 6.43
C PRO A 14 1.23 -9.24 7.46
N ASN A 15 0.12 -9.11 8.20
CA ASN A 15 -0.32 -10.05 9.22
C ASN A 15 0.61 -10.23 10.44
N SER A 16 1.64 -9.37 10.61
CA SER A 16 2.47 -9.42 11.81
C SER A 16 1.64 -9.16 13.07
N ARG A 17 1.78 -10.05 14.07
CA ARG A 17 1.07 -10.03 15.36
C ARG A 17 1.82 -9.26 16.45
N GLU A 18 3.02 -8.81 16.15
CA GLU A 18 3.84 -8.02 17.08
C GLU A 18 3.16 -6.69 17.39
N GLU A 19 3.55 -6.10 18.52
CA GLU A 19 3.13 -4.75 18.87
C GLU A 19 3.54 -3.76 17.78
N LYS A 20 2.67 -2.78 17.52
CA LYS A 20 2.83 -1.79 16.46
C LYS A 20 3.01 -0.42 17.07
N GLU A 21 4.01 0.30 16.58
CA GLU A 21 4.29 1.69 17.00
C GLU A 21 3.14 2.64 16.66
N THR A 22 2.31 2.30 15.67
CA THR A 22 1.16 3.11 15.25
C THR A 22 -0.15 2.33 15.31
N THR A 23 -1.26 3.07 15.38
CA THR A 23 -2.61 2.51 15.24
C THR A 23 -3.02 2.28 13.79
N ASN A 24 -2.17 2.67 12.83
CA ASN A 24 -2.48 2.55 11.42
C ASN A 24 -2.34 1.10 10.94
N ARG A 25 -3.22 0.70 10.01
CA ARG A 25 -3.36 -0.67 9.53
C ARG A 25 -3.63 -0.70 8.04
N ARG A 26 -3.18 -1.77 7.37
CA ARG A 26 -3.57 -2.06 5.98
C ARG A 26 -5.10 -2.17 5.87
N ASN A 27 -5.64 -1.69 4.76
CA ASN A 27 -7.07 -1.63 4.47
C ASN A 27 -7.38 -2.09 3.04
N GLY A 28 -6.80 -3.23 2.66
CA GLY A 28 -7.00 -3.84 1.34
C GLY A 28 -6.27 -3.08 0.23
N TYR A 29 -6.84 -3.21 -0.97
CA TYR A 29 -6.31 -2.65 -2.21
C TYR A 29 -7.40 -1.90 -2.97
N PHE A 30 -7.00 -0.99 -3.85
CA PHE A 30 -7.90 -0.38 -4.83
C PHE A 30 -7.29 -0.45 -6.22
N ASP A 31 -8.15 -0.57 -7.23
CA ASP A 31 -7.72 -0.55 -8.63
C ASP A 31 -7.37 0.88 -9.06
N LYS A 32 -6.20 1.04 -9.68
CA LYS A 32 -5.76 2.28 -10.29
C LYS A 32 -5.29 2.00 -11.71
N THR A 33 -5.87 2.70 -12.67
CA THR A 33 -5.37 2.68 -14.05
C THR A 33 -4.28 3.73 -14.22
N ILE A 34 -3.08 3.29 -14.59
CA ILE A 34 -1.94 4.17 -14.87
C ILE A 34 -1.68 4.25 -16.37
N LYS A 35 -1.31 5.44 -16.84
CA LYS A 35 -0.89 5.67 -18.22
C LYS A 35 0.61 5.51 -18.31
N THR A 36 1.06 4.57 -19.12
CA THR A 36 2.47 4.31 -19.42
C THR A 36 2.75 4.58 -20.89
N SER A 37 4.02 4.61 -21.27
CA SER A 37 4.43 4.71 -22.70
C SER A 37 3.90 3.57 -23.57
N MET A 38 3.51 2.45 -22.97
CA MET A 38 2.97 1.26 -23.64
C MET A 38 1.43 1.23 -23.64
N GLY A 39 0.77 2.23 -23.05
CA GLY A 39 -0.69 2.31 -22.94
C GLY A 39 -1.19 2.35 -21.49
N GLU A 40 -2.49 2.12 -21.31
CA GLU A 40 -3.14 2.07 -19.99
C GLU A 40 -3.00 0.69 -19.36
N THR A 41 -2.58 0.65 -18.10
CA THR A 41 -2.43 -0.59 -17.32
C THR A 41 -3.16 -0.43 -15.99
N ALA A 42 -4.00 -1.40 -15.63
CA ALA A 42 -4.60 -1.49 -14.31
C ALA A 42 -3.63 -2.14 -13.31
N ILE A 43 -3.49 -1.52 -12.14
CA ILE A 43 -2.69 -2.05 -11.02
C ILE A 43 -3.50 -2.02 -9.73
N GLU A 44 -3.21 -2.97 -8.83
CA GLU A 44 -3.75 -2.98 -7.48
C GLU A 44 -2.83 -2.19 -6.55
N MET A 45 -3.35 -1.09 -5.98
CA MET A 45 -2.63 -0.25 -5.05
C MET A 45 -2.96 -0.61 -3.60
N PRO A 46 -1.97 -0.94 -2.75
CA PRO A 46 -2.21 -1.17 -1.34
C PRO A 46 -2.63 0.14 -0.66
N ARG A 47 -3.50 0.03 0.34
CA ARG A 47 -4.01 1.17 1.10
C ARG A 47 -3.90 0.94 2.60
N ASP A 48 -3.70 2.01 3.35
CA ASP A 48 -3.77 2.04 4.81
C ASP A 48 -5.09 2.69 5.29
N ARG A 49 -5.47 2.44 6.55
CA ARG A 49 -6.73 2.92 7.12
C ARG A 49 -6.77 4.43 7.32
N GLN A 50 -5.63 5.05 7.59
CA GLN A 50 -5.54 6.49 7.77
C GLN A 50 -5.45 7.24 6.43
N ALA A 51 -5.36 6.52 5.31
CA ALA A 51 -5.15 7.09 3.98
C ALA A 51 -3.93 8.02 3.92
N SER A 52 -2.88 7.67 4.67
CA SER A 52 -1.61 8.40 4.72
C SER A 52 -0.54 7.79 3.83
N PHE A 53 -0.76 6.59 3.29
CA PHE A 53 0.12 5.97 2.32
C PHE A 53 -0.07 6.61 0.95
N ASP A 54 0.98 7.26 0.46
CA ASP A 54 1.05 7.78 -0.90
C ASP A 54 2.20 7.09 -1.63
N SER A 55 1.90 6.49 -2.77
CA SER A 55 2.89 5.87 -3.64
C SER A 55 2.50 6.15 -5.09
N ILE A 56 3.45 6.72 -5.81
CA ILE A 56 3.27 7.29 -7.15
C ILE A 56 4.19 6.57 -8.12
#